data_AF-A0A4W5JJK9-F1
#
_entry.id   AF-A0A4W5JJK9-F1
#
_cell.length_a   1.000
_cell.length_b   1.000
_cell.length_c   1.000
_cell.angle_alpha   90.00
_cell.angle_beta   90.00
_cell.angle_gamma   90.00
#
_symmetry.space_group_name_H-M   'P 1'
#
loop_
_entity.id
_entity.type
_entity.pdbx_description
1 polymer ?
#
loop_
_entity_poly.entity_id
_entity_poly.type
_entity_poly.pdbx_seq_one_letter_code
_entity_poly.pdbx_strand_id
1 'polypeptide(L)'
;MVSNLFLKHSEGLASQQRSAARRGSTAHRLTGNTVSAKFQSSLQDLVEKMERCNPYFVRCIKPNQHKEPGQFEMELVKTQLRYSGILETIRIRKEGYPIRIPFYHFLNRWVT
;
A
#
# COMPACT_ATOMS: atom_id res chain seq x y z
N MET A 1 -1.20 3.28 -14.08
CA MET A 1 -0.89 2.30 -13.00
C MET A 1 0.58 2.41 -12.67
N VAL A 2 0.92 2.90 -11.47
CA VAL A 2 2.31 3.03 -10.98
C VAL A 2 3.03 1.68 -10.97
N SER A 3 2.28 0.58 -10.96
CA SER A 3 2.74 -0.80 -11.13
C SER A 3 3.65 -1.01 -12.34
N ASN A 4 3.37 -0.36 -13.48
CA ASN A 4 4.18 -0.50 -14.70
C ASN A 4 5.51 0.28 -14.62
N LEU A 5 5.62 1.24 -13.71
CA LEU A 5 6.86 1.98 -13.46
C LEU A 5 7.85 1.12 -12.64
N PHE A 6 7.35 0.30 -11.73
CA PHE A 6 8.17 -0.61 -10.92
C PHE A 6 8.63 -1.85 -11.70
N LEU A 7 7.78 -2.42 -12.56
CA LEU A 7 8.17 -3.55 -13.42
C LEU A 7 9.30 -3.20 -14.40
N LYS A 8 9.24 -2.04 -15.05
CA LYS A 8 10.31 -1.57 -15.96
C LYS A 8 11.65 -1.35 -15.25
N HIS A 9 11.63 -0.99 -13.96
CA HIS A 9 12.86 -0.80 -13.17
C HIS A 9 13.49 -2.15 -12.78
N SER A 10 12.68 -3.19 -12.53
CA SER A 10 13.17 -4.54 -12.24
C SER A 10 13.90 -5.17 -13.43
N GLU A 11 13.37 -5.00 -14.65
CA GLU A 11 14.01 -5.52 -15.87
C GLU A 11 15.32 -4.80 -16.23
N GLY A 12 15.43 -3.50 -15.90
CA GLY A 12 16.65 -2.71 -16.09
C GLY A 12 17.81 -3.12 -15.16
N LEU A 13 17.50 -3.55 -13.93
CA LEU A 13 18.50 -4.01 -12.96
C LEU A 13 19.08 -5.38 -13.33
N ALA A 14 18.25 -6.31 -13.82
CA ALA A 14 18.67 -7.66 -14.20
C ALA A 14 19.55 -7.68 -15.47
N SER A 15 19.35 -6.73 -16.39
CA SER A 15 20.14 -6.60 -17.62
C SER A 15 21.47 -5.88 -17.41
N GLN A 16 21.58 -4.96 -16.44
CA GLN A 16 22.85 -4.30 -16.09
C GLN A 16 23.86 -5.21 -15.37
N GLN A 17 23.40 -6.26 -14.68
CA GLN A 17 24.27 -7.19 -13.96
C GLN A 17 25.20 -8.00 -14.88
N ARG A 18 24.78 -8.29 -16.12
CA ARG A 18 25.62 -9.09 -17.06
C ARG A 18 26.77 -8.28 -17.69
N SER A 19 26.69 -6.95 -17.67
CA SER A 19 27.71 -6.07 -18.28
C SER A 19 28.71 -5.50 -17.27
N ALA A 20 28.41 -5.57 -15.97
CA ALA A 20 29.20 -4.96 -14.89
C ALA A 20 30.38 -5.82 -14.39
N ALA A 21 30.46 -7.11 -14.76
CA ALA A 21 31.54 -8.02 -14.32
C ALA A 21 32.94 -7.67 -14.87
N ARG A 22 33.08 -6.65 -15.73
CA ARG A 22 34.34 -6.27 -16.39
C ARG A 22 34.90 -4.90 -16.04
N ARG A 23 34.27 -4.11 -15.16
CA ARG A 23 34.78 -2.76 -14.82
C ARG A 23 34.90 -2.54 -13.32
N GLY A 24 36.16 -2.61 -12.86
CA GLY A 24 36.69 -1.77 -11.79
C GLY A 24 36.03 -1.85 -10.41
N SER A 25 36.74 -2.46 -9.47
CA SER A 25 36.53 -2.48 -8.01
C SER A 25 36.11 -1.13 -7.38
N THR A 26 36.40 0.00 -8.03
CA THR A 26 36.11 1.36 -7.53
C THR A 26 34.66 1.83 -7.78
N ALA A 27 33.96 1.30 -8.78
CA ALA A 27 32.60 1.75 -9.12
C ALA A 27 31.53 1.16 -8.18
N HIS A 28 31.77 -0.02 -7.61
CA HIS A 28 30.84 -0.71 -6.71
C HIS A 28 30.73 -0.03 -5.33
N ARG A 29 31.71 0.80 -4.94
CA ARG A 29 31.67 1.51 -3.65
C ARG A 29 30.74 2.74 -3.67
N LEU A 30 30.41 3.27 -4.85
CA LEU A 30 29.61 4.49 -5.00
C LEU A 30 28.12 4.22 -5.18
N THR A 31 27.73 3.07 -5.77
CA THR A 31 26.33 2.74 -6.06
C THR A 31 25.57 2.12 -4.90
N GLY A 32 26.25 1.66 -3.84
CA GLY A 32 25.63 0.92 -2.73
C GLY A 32 25.44 1.68 -1.40
N ASN A 33 25.90 2.93 -1.28
CA ASN A 33 25.94 3.62 0.02
C ASN A 33 25.13 4.93 0.09
N THR A 34 24.18 5.14 -0.82
CA THR A 34 23.25 6.28 -0.68
C THR A 34 22.09 5.89 0.23
N VAL A 35 21.53 6.88 0.94
CA VAL A 35 20.33 6.69 1.77
C VAL A 35 19.17 6.18 0.91
N SER A 36 19.03 6.68 -0.32
CA SER A 36 17.98 6.25 -1.26
C SER A 36 18.10 4.78 -1.64
N ALA A 37 19.32 4.28 -1.91
CA ALA A 37 19.53 2.86 -2.24
C ALA A 37 19.16 1.94 -1.07
N LYS A 38 19.54 2.32 0.16
CA LYS A 38 19.17 1.56 1.37
C LYS A 38 17.65 1.60 1.62
N PHE A 39 17.03 2.78 1.48
CA PHE A 39 15.59 2.94 1.63
C PHE A 39 14.82 2.09 0.61
N GLN A 40 15.27 2.06 -0.65
CA GLN A 40 14.65 1.24 -1.69
C GLN A 40 14.72 -0.25 -1.35
N SER A 41 15.88 -0.74 -0.90
CA SER A 41 16.02 -2.13 -0.45
C SER A 41 15.09 -2.44 0.73
N SER A 42 15.07 -1.58 1.75
CA SER A 42 14.20 -1.78 2.92
C SER A 42 12.71 -1.72 2.57
N LEU A 43 12.33 -0.87 1.61
CA LEU A 43 10.95 -0.79 1.12
C LEU A 43 10.55 -2.06 0.37
N GLN A 44 11.43 -2.59 -0.48
CA GLN A 44 11.19 -3.84 -1.21
C GLN A 44 10.97 -5.01 -0.24
N ASP A 45 11.86 -5.16 0.75
CA ASP A 45 11.76 -6.20 1.77
C ASP A 45 10.46 -6.09 2.58
N LEU A 46 9.98 -4.86 2.84
CA LEU A 46 8.72 -4.63 3.55
C LEU A 46 7.51 -5.06 2.71
N VAL A 47 7.48 -4.67 1.42
CA VAL A 47 6.38 -5.02 0.51
C VAL A 47 6.26 -6.54 0.38
N GLU A 48 7.37 -7.24 0.18
CA GLU A 48 7.39 -8.71 0.07
C GLU A 48 6.85 -9.40 1.33
N LYS A 49 7.12 -8.86 2.52
CA LYS A 49 6.56 -9.38 3.77
C LYS A 49 5.06 -9.12 3.85
N MET A 50 4.62 -7.92 3.48
CA MET A 50 3.20 -7.55 3.50
C MET A 50 2.37 -8.41 2.53
N GLU A 51 2.90 -8.75 1.36
CA GLU A 51 2.24 -9.59 0.35
C GLU A 51 1.97 -11.03 0.82
N ARG A 52 2.76 -11.53 1.78
CA ARG A 52 2.59 -12.88 2.35
C ARG A 52 1.54 -12.94 3.47
N CYS A 53 1.01 -11.79 3.90
CA CYS A 53 0.07 -11.70 5.01
C CYS A 53 -1.35 -11.43 4.51
N ASN A 54 -2.35 -11.62 5.39
CA ASN A 54 -3.70 -11.10 5.17
C ASN A 54 -3.78 -9.66 5.70
N PRO A 55 -3.85 -8.63 4.84
CA PRO A 55 -3.75 -7.24 5.29
C PRO A 55 -5.07 -6.75 5.91
N TYR A 56 -4.93 -6.02 7.01
CA TYR A 56 -6.00 -5.22 7.61
C TYR A 56 -5.65 -3.75 7.48
N PHE A 57 -6.63 -2.91 7.12
CA PHE A 57 -6.42 -1.49 6.87
C PHE A 57 -7.21 -0.64 7.86
N VAL A 58 -6.51 0.24 8.59
CA VAL A 58 -7.11 1.29 9.41
C VAL A 58 -6.80 2.63 8.76
N ARG A 59 -7.83 3.44 8.54
CA ARG A 59 -7.70 4.80 7.97
C ARG A 59 -8.05 5.83 9.03
N CYS A 60 -7.04 6.54 9.51
CA CYS A 60 -7.24 7.65 10.44
C CYS A 60 -7.76 8.88 9.68
N ILE A 61 -8.80 9.52 10.20
CA ILE A 61 -9.40 10.73 9.62
C ILE A 61 -9.34 11.84 10.67
N LYS A 62 -8.80 13.00 10.27
CA LYS A 62 -8.77 14.20 11.12
C LYS A 62 -10.16 14.85 11.09
N PRO A 63 -10.88 14.95 12.22
CA PRO A 63 -12.27 15.42 12.21
C PRO A 63 -12.37 16.94 12.06
N ASN A 64 -11.39 17.72 12.53
CA ASN A 64 -11.35 19.18 12.44
C ASN A 64 -9.89 19.68 12.42
N GLN A 65 -9.63 20.91 11.96
CA GLN A 65 -8.26 21.44 11.88
C GLN A 65 -7.61 21.73 13.23
N HIS A 66 -8.40 22.16 14.21
CA HIS A 66 -7.96 22.67 15.52
C HIS A 66 -7.60 21.57 16.52
N LYS A 67 -7.83 20.29 16.18
CA LYS A 67 -7.63 19.12 17.05
C LYS A 67 -8.52 19.15 18.30
N GLU A 68 -9.66 19.83 18.22
CA GLU A 68 -10.59 19.93 19.33
C GLU A 68 -11.49 18.68 19.41
N PRO A 69 -11.77 18.17 20.62
CA PRO A 69 -12.70 17.06 20.79
C PRO A 69 -14.13 17.47 20.41
N GLY A 70 -14.88 16.56 19.79
CA GLY A 70 -16.30 16.77 19.45
C GLY A 70 -16.57 17.67 18.24
N GLN A 71 -15.55 18.33 17.68
CA GLN A 71 -15.69 19.16 16.49
C GLN A 71 -15.53 18.34 15.21
N PHE A 72 -16.44 18.54 14.25
CA PHE A 72 -16.43 17.84 12.96
C PHE A 72 -16.62 18.81 11.79
N GLU A 73 -15.63 18.85 10.91
CA GLU A 73 -15.60 19.70 9.72
C GLU A 73 -15.85 18.85 8.47
N MET A 74 -17.06 18.97 7.92
CA MET A 74 -17.54 18.11 6.84
C MET A 74 -16.65 18.15 5.59
N GLU A 75 -16.30 19.33 5.09
CA GLU A 75 -15.54 19.44 3.83
C GLU A 75 -14.10 18.94 3.98
N LEU A 76 -13.47 19.13 5.14
CA LEU A 76 -12.18 18.53 5.47
C LEU A 76 -12.25 17.00 5.45
N VAL A 77 -13.24 16.41 6.13
CA VAL A 77 -13.39 14.95 6.19
C VAL A 77 -13.72 14.37 4.82
N LYS A 78 -14.65 14.99 4.09
CA LYS A 78 -15.03 14.59 2.72
C LYS A 78 -13.84 14.60 1.76
N THR A 79 -12.97 15.60 1.87
CA THR A 79 -11.74 15.69 1.08
C THR A 79 -10.77 14.56 1.43
N GLN A 80 -10.57 14.27 2.72
CA GLN A 80 -9.75 13.14 3.17
C GLN A 80 -10.31 11.79 2.67
N LEU A 81 -11.64 11.58 2.69
CA LEU A 81 -12.27 10.35 2.19
C LEU A 81 -12.03 10.14 0.69
N ARG A 82 -12.03 11.23 -0.10
CA ARG A 82 -11.70 11.19 -1.53
C ARG A 82 -10.22 10.87 -1.76
N TYR A 83 -9.31 11.59 -1.12
CA TYR A 83 -7.87 11.43 -1.34
C TYR A 83 -7.30 10.13 -0.78
N SER A 84 -7.88 9.59 0.29
CA SER A 84 -7.48 8.29 0.86
C SER A 84 -8.01 7.09 0.07
N GLY A 85 -8.87 7.31 -0.94
CA GLY A 85 -9.45 6.23 -1.75
C GLY A 85 -10.51 5.40 -1.02
N ILE A 86 -11.01 5.85 0.14
CA ILE A 86 -12.05 5.14 0.89
C ILE A 86 -13.34 5.04 0.08
N LEU A 87 -13.75 6.14 -0.57
CA LEU A 87 -14.95 6.14 -1.41
C LEU A 87 -14.85 5.16 -2.57
N GLU A 88 -13.67 5.08 -3.19
CA GLU A 88 -13.40 4.15 -4.28
C GLU A 88 -13.37 2.70 -3.79
N THR A 89 -12.78 2.46 -2.62
CA THR A 89 -12.78 1.14 -1.98
C THR A 89 -14.21 0.67 -1.69
N ILE A 90 -15.09 1.58 -1.22
CA ILE A 90 -16.51 1.28 -0.99
C ILE A 90 -17.19 0.94 -2.32
N ARG A 91 -16.94 1.73 -3.38
CA ARG A 91 -17.50 1.50 -4.71
C ARG A 91 -17.16 0.10 -5.22
N ILE A 92 -15.88 -0.27 -5.24
CA ILE A 92 -15.40 -1.58 -5.70
C ILE A 92 -15.99 -2.72 -4.83
N ARG A 93 -15.98 -2.56 -3.50
CA ARG A 93 -16.50 -3.61 -2.61
C ARG A 93 -18.01 -3.83 -2.78
N LYS A 94 -18.76 -2.79 -3.13
CA LYS A 94 -20.22 -2.87 -3.36
C LYS A 94 -20.57 -3.68 -4.62
N GLU A 95 -19.69 -3.72 -5.62
CA GLU A 95 -19.88 -4.51 -6.85
C GLU A 95 -19.75 -6.03 -6.61
N GLY A 96 -19.24 -6.45 -5.45
CA GLY A 96 -19.18 -7.84 -5.02
C GLY A 96 -20.18 -8.18 -3.93
N TYR A 97 -19.72 -8.95 -2.94
CA TYR A 97 -20.48 -9.33 -1.73
C TYR A 97 -19.65 -8.97 -0.49
N PRO A 98 -19.73 -7.71 -0.02
CA PRO A 98 -18.85 -7.23 1.05
C PRO A 98 -19.22 -7.82 2.43
N ILE A 99 -20.46 -8.29 2.59
CA ILE A 99 -20.94 -8.94 3.82
C ILE A 99 -20.81 -10.45 3.61
N ARG A 100 -19.97 -11.10 4.44
CA ARG A 100 -19.76 -12.56 4.43
C ARG A 100 -20.07 -13.11 5.81
N ILE A 101 -21.23 -13.72 5.97
CA ILE A 101 -21.70 -14.30 7.23
C ILE A 101 -21.47 -15.81 7.16
N PRO A 102 -20.81 -16.45 8.15
CA PRO A 102 -20.72 -17.90 8.20
C PRO A 102 -22.11 -18.55 8.30
N PHE A 103 -22.29 -19.69 7.63
CA PHE A 103 -23.60 -20.33 7.48
C PHE A 103 -24.34 -20.58 8.80
N TYR A 104 -23.65 -21.07 9.82
CA TYR A 104 -24.25 -21.31 11.15
C TYR A 104 -24.81 -20.03 11.80
N HIS A 105 -24.11 -18.89 11.65
CA HIS A 105 -24.59 -17.60 12.16
C HIS A 105 -25.83 -17.11 11.41
N PHE A 106 -25.92 -17.42 10.11
CA PHE A 106 -27.09 -17.10 9.31
C PHE A 106 -28.31 -17.89 9.81
N LEU A 107 -28.17 -19.22 10.00
CA LEU A 107 -29.25 -20.06 10.51
C LEU A 107 -29.75 -19.59 11.89
N ASN A 108 -28.83 -19.39 12.83
CA ASN A 108 -29.18 -18.96 14.19
C ASN A 108 -29.93 -17.63 14.25
N ARG A 109 -29.75 -16.75 13.25
CA ARG A 109 -30.34 -15.41 13.26
C ARG A 109 -31.71 -15.37 12.57
N TRP A 110 -31.98 -16.27 11.62
CA TRP A 110 -33.12 -16.11 10.70
C TRP A 110 -33.97 -17.37 10.50
N VAL A 111 -33.52 -18.54 10.95
CA VAL A 111 -34.21 -19.82 10.70
C VAL A 111 -34.74 -20.47 11.98
N THR A 112 -34.10 -20.20 13.12
CA THR A 112 -34.56 -20.63 14.46
C THR A 112 -35.35 -19.50 15.12
#